data_AF-A0A965E3T2-F1
#
_entry.id   AF-A0A965E3T2-F1
#
_cell.length_a   1.000
_cell.length_b   1.000
_cell.length_c   1.000
_cell.angle_alpha   90.00
_cell.angle_beta   90.00
_cell.angle_gamma   90.00
#
_symmetry.space_group_name_H-M   'P 1'
#
loop_
_entity.id
_entity.type
_entity.pdbx_description
1 polymer ?
#
loop_
_entity_poly.entity_id
_entity_poly.type
_entity_poly.pdbx_seq_one_letter_code
_entity_poly.pdbx_strand_id
1 'polypeptide(L)'
;LFQRAGVDLLCPFLDSRMLRLALNLPSQVRYTFRRPKAVLKTALAHRTTSEIATRVKLGFGQPIFEWLQPEGQLAALVARIDGHGLPRPELLRESMQRPTWFTYSAMCYDVWHRLFVERSIPRTMDRTPAQLQISGG
;
A
#
# COMPACT_ATOMS: atom_id res chain seq x y z
N LEU A 1 1.02 10.11 11.94
CA LEU A 1 1.92 9.47 12.93
C LEU A 1 3.23 10.23 13.05
N PHE A 2 4.08 10.27 12.00
CA PHE A 2 5.37 10.99 12.02
C PHE A 2 5.28 12.47 12.42
N GLN A 3 4.36 13.22 11.82
CA GLN A 3 4.18 14.64 12.16
C GLN A 3 3.80 14.88 13.64
N ARG A 4 3.03 13.97 14.25
CA ARG A 4 2.68 14.04 15.68
C ARG A 4 3.89 13.77 16.58
N ALA A 5 4.91 13.09 16.05
CA ALA A 5 6.19 12.89 16.70
C ALA A 5 7.23 13.98 16.34
N GLY A 6 6.80 15.09 15.71
CA GLY A 6 7.68 16.20 15.32
C GLY A 6 8.56 15.92 14.09
N VAL A 7 8.20 14.92 13.26
CA VAL A 7 8.97 14.54 12.07
C VAL A 7 8.17 14.77 10.79
N ASP A 8 8.75 15.55 9.88
CA ASP A 8 8.22 15.74 8.54
C ASP A 8 8.74 14.66 7.57
N LEU A 9 7.80 13.95 6.95
CA LEU A 9 8.13 12.93 5.95
C LEU A 9 8.08 13.55 4.55
N LEU A 10 9.22 13.55 3.86
CA LEU A 10 9.30 13.96 2.47
C LEU A 10 9.26 12.75 1.54
N CYS A 11 8.55 12.88 0.42
CA CYS A 11 8.44 11.86 -0.62
C CYS A 11 8.95 12.41 -1.96
N PRO A 12 10.27 12.49 -2.20
CA PRO A 12 10.83 13.15 -3.40
C PRO A 12 10.32 12.58 -4.73
N PHE A 13 9.99 11.29 -4.78
CA PHE A 13 9.42 10.66 -5.97
C PHE A 13 7.99 11.14 -6.32
N LEU A 14 7.30 11.80 -5.38
CA LEU A 14 5.99 12.41 -5.58
C LEU A 14 6.06 13.92 -5.87
N ASP A 15 7.26 14.48 -5.98
CA ASP A 15 7.44 15.88 -6.40
C ASP A 15 6.83 16.10 -7.80
N SER A 16 6.10 17.21 -7.98
CA SER A 16 5.41 17.50 -9.23
C SER A 16 6.34 17.55 -10.46
N ARG A 17 7.60 17.95 -10.30
CA ARG A 17 8.62 17.95 -11.35
C ARG A 17 9.04 16.52 -11.69
N MET A 18 9.18 15.66 -10.68
CA MET A 18 9.48 14.24 -10.88
C MET A 18 8.33 13.53 -11.59
N LEU A 19 7.08 13.81 -11.20
CA LEU A 19 5.90 13.28 -11.87
C LEU A 19 5.81 13.75 -13.32
N ARG A 20 6.01 15.05 -13.59
CA ARG A 20 6.06 15.58 -14.97
C ARG A 20 7.13 14.89 -15.81
N LEU A 21 8.35 14.72 -15.28
CA LEU A 21 9.40 13.98 -15.97
C LEU A 21 8.96 12.55 -16.27
N ALA A 22 8.53 11.82 -15.24
CA ALA A 22 8.11 10.44 -15.38
C ALA A 22 6.99 10.29 -16.41
N LEU A 23 5.98 11.17 -16.38
CA LEU A 23 4.81 11.17 -17.26
C LEU A 23 5.10 11.62 -18.70
N ASN A 24 6.23 12.28 -18.96
CA ASN A 24 6.66 12.65 -20.32
C ASN A 24 7.70 11.69 -20.93
N LEU A 25 8.21 10.71 -20.19
CA LEU A 25 9.09 9.69 -20.76
C LEU A 25 8.36 8.85 -21.83
N PRO A 26 9.00 8.52 -22.97
CA PRO A 26 8.44 7.58 -23.94
C PRO A 26 8.04 6.26 -23.27
N SER A 27 6.94 5.65 -23.73
CA SER A 27 6.39 4.43 -23.13
C SER A 27 7.41 3.29 -23.07
N GLN A 28 8.21 3.12 -24.13
CA GLN A 28 9.27 2.10 -24.23
C GLN A 28 10.39 2.30 -23.18
N VAL A 29 10.64 3.55 -22.79
CA VAL A 29 11.62 3.92 -21.76
C VAL A 29 11.03 3.73 -20.36
N ARG A 30 9.77 4.13 -20.16
CA ARG A 30 9.08 4.03 -18.85
C ARG A 30 8.72 2.59 -18.49
N TYR A 31 8.27 1.81 -19.46
CA TYR A 31 7.71 0.47 -19.29
C TYR A 31 8.53 -0.55 -20.07
N THR A 32 9.63 -0.99 -19.49
CA THR A 32 10.41 -2.10 -20.03
C THR A 32 9.87 -3.43 -19.51
N PHE A 33 9.51 -4.34 -20.41
CA PHE A 33 8.93 -5.64 -20.05
C PHE A 33 9.84 -6.41 -19.07
N ARG A 34 9.26 -6.86 -17.95
CA ARG A 34 9.94 -7.60 -16.86
C ARG A 34 11.19 -6.90 -16.29
N ARG A 35 11.39 -5.61 -16.56
CA ARG A 35 12.51 -4.81 -16.04
C ARG A 35 11.96 -3.58 -15.30
N PRO A 36 11.34 -3.77 -14.14
CA PRO A 36 10.79 -2.66 -13.38
C PRO A 36 11.92 -1.70 -12.96
N LYS A 37 11.62 -0.40 -12.99
CA LYS A 37 12.55 0.65 -12.58
C LYS A 37 13.84 0.71 -13.42
N ALA A 38 13.85 0.21 -14.66
CA ALA A 38 15.04 0.17 -15.51
C ALA A 38 15.75 1.53 -15.61
N VAL A 39 15.03 2.60 -15.97
CA VAL A 39 15.57 3.97 -16.04
C VAL A 39 16.18 4.42 -14.72
N LEU A 40 15.50 4.15 -13.60
CA LEU A 40 15.99 4.53 -12.28
C LEU A 40 17.26 3.74 -11.91
N LYS A 41 17.33 2.45 -12.25
CA LYS A 41 18.52 1.62 -12.01
C LYS A 41 19.70 2.10 -12.85
N THR A 42 19.49 2.44 -14.12
CA THR A 42 20.53 3.01 -14.99
C THR A 42 21.03 4.35 -14.44
N ALA A 43 20.12 5.26 -14.08
CA ALA A 43 20.48 6.55 -13.49
C ALA A 43 21.25 6.39 -12.18
N LEU A 44 20.85 5.43 -11.33
CA LEU A 44 21.51 5.14 -10.07
C LEU A 44 22.91 4.52 -10.27
N ALA A 45 23.10 3.66 -11.27
CA ALA A 45 24.39 3.05 -11.58
C ALA A 45 25.48 4.08 -11.95
N HIS A 46 25.11 5.28 -12.40
CA HIS A 46 26.05 6.38 -12.61
C HIS A 46 26.47 7.10 -11.31
N ARG A 47 25.82 6.80 -10.18
CA ARG A 47 26.02 7.46 -8.88
C ARG A 47 26.48 6.51 -7.77
N THR A 48 26.39 5.20 -7.97
CA THR A 48 26.73 4.17 -6.97
C THR A 48 27.23 2.90 -7.63
N THR A 49 27.65 1.91 -6.84
CA THR A 49 28.07 0.59 -7.36
C THR A 49 26.94 -0.12 -8.10
N SER A 50 27.33 -0.94 -9.10
CA SER A 50 26.40 -1.77 -9.86
C SER A 50 25.59 -2.70 -8.96
N GLU A 51 26.18 -3.19 -7.87
CA GLU A 51 25.52 -4.04 -6.88
C GLU A 51 24.31 -3.34 -6.23
N ILE A 52 24.48 -2.10 -5.74
CA ILE A 52 23.39 -1.33 -5.13
C ILE A 52 22.32 -1.00 -6.16
N ALA A 53 22.72 -0.59 -7.37
CA ALA A 53 21.79 -0.19 -8.43
C ALA A 53 20.95 -1.37 -8.94
N THR A 54 21.54 -2.56 -9.01
CA THR A 54 20.88 -3.75 -9.56
C THR A 54 20.16 -4.59 -8.53
N ARG A 55 20.38 -4.35 -7.23
CA ARG A 55 19.77 -5.07 -6.10
C ARG A 55 18.27 -5.33 -6.31
N VAL A 56 17.85 -6.53 -5.93
CA VAL A 56 16.42 -6.91 -5.93
C VAL A 56 15.68 -6.04 -4.92
N LYS A 57 14.42 -5.72 -5.23
CA LYS A 57 13.55 -4.98 -4.31
C LYS A 57 13.43 -5.77 -3.00
N LEU A 58 13.98 -5.21 -1.93
CA LEU A 58 13.71 -5.67 -0.58
C LEU A 58 12.45 -4.97 -0.08
N GLY A 59 11.44 -5.74 0.31
CA GLY A 59 10.30 -5.20 1.05
C GLY A 59 10.70 -4.82 2.47
N PHE A 60 9.83 -4.14 3.21
CA PHE A 60 10.07 -3.81 4.62
C PHE A 60 9.94 -5.02 5.56
N GLY A 61 9.76 -6.23 5.04
CA GLY A 61 9.69 -7.46 5.84
C GLY A 61 8.48 -7.53 6.77
N GLN A 62 7.39 -6.81 6.48
CA GLN A 62 6.20 -6.81 7.31
C GLN A 62 5.63 -8.23 7.43
N PRO A 63 5.31 -8.72 8.65
CA PRO A 63 4.80 -10.06 8.87
C PRO A 63 3.31 -10.16 8.52
N ILE A 64 2.98 -9.84 7.27
CA ILE A 64 1.59 -9.73 6.78
C ILE A 64 0.81 -11.01 7.03
N PHE A 65 1.41 -12.18 6.82
CA PHE A 65 0.71 -13.45 7.03
C PHE A 65 0.41 -13.72 8.50
N GLU A 66 1.30 -13.36 9.42
CA GLU A 66 1.05 -13.46 10.86
C GLU A 66 -0.09 -12.53 11.28
N TRP A 67 -0.15 -11.32 10.72
CA TRP A 67 -1.24 -10.38 11.00
C TRP A 67 -2.59 -10.87 10.49
N LEU A 68 -2.63 -11.66 9.42
CA LEU A 68 -3.86 -12.18 8.82
C LEU A 68 -4.33 -13.50 9.46
N GLN A 69 -3.53 -14.14 10.31
CA GLN A 69 -3.95 -15.35 11.03
C GLN A 69 -5.16 -15.06 11.94
N PRO A 70 -5.93 -16.09 12.36
CA PRO A 70 -7.06 -15.93 13.27
C PRO A 70 -6.74 -15.19 14.59
N GLU A 71 -5.51 -15.29 15.07
CA GLU A 71 -4.97 -14.61 16.25
C GLU A 71 -4.22 -13.30 15.93
N GLY A 72 -4.12 -12.95 14.65
CA GLY A 72 -3.37 -11.80 14.16
C GLY A 72 -4.11 -10.47 14.30
N GLN A 73 -3.37 -9.36 14.19
CA GLN A 73 -3.92 -8.00 14.34
C GLN A 73 -5.00 -7.63 13.31
N LEU A 74 -5.05 -8.33 12.17
CA LEU A 74 -6.02 -8.11 11.10
C LEU A 74 -7.11 -9.19 11.06
N ALA A 75 -7.12 -10.15 12.00
CA ALA A 75 -8.08 -11.25 12.04
C ALA A 75 -9.53 -10.76 11.97
N ALA A 76 -9.86 -9.69 12.69
CA ALA A 76 -11.20 -9.11 12.70
C ALA A 76 -11.63 -8.55 11.33
N LEU A 77 -10.69 -8.03 10.52
CA LEU A 77 -10.99 -7.59 9.15
C LEU A 77 -11.15 -8.78 8.22
N VAL A 78 -10.29 -9.79 8.35
CA VAL A 78 -10.34 -11.02 7.57
C VAL A 78 -11.65 -11.78 7.82
N ALA A 79 -12.07 -11.92 9.08
CA ALA A 79 -13.32 -12.59 9.46
C ALA A 79 -14.59 -11.88 8.93
N ARG A 80 -14.48 -10.59 8.59
CA ARG A 80 -15.59 -9.78 8.06
C ARG A 80 -15.62 -9.73 6.54
N ILE A 81 -14.73 -10.45 5.85
CA ILE A 81 -14.82 -10.55 4.39
C ILE A 81 -16.09 -11.33 4.09
N ASP A 82 -17.11 -10.62 3.64
CA ASP A 82 -18.22 -11.25 2.96
C ASP A 82 -17.72 -11.56 1.54
N GLY A 83 -17.92 -12.78 1.04
CA GLY A 83 -17.40 -13.16 -0.28
C GLY A 83 -18.09 -12.42 -1.45
N HIS A 84 -18.75 -11.28 -1.18
CA HIS A 84 -19.58 -10.57 -2.13
C HIS A 84 -18.72 -9.97 -3.24
N GLY A 85 -19.06 -10.27 -4.49
CA GLY A 85 -18.30 -9.83 -5.65
C GLY A 85 -16.97 -10.56 -5.88
N LEU A 86 -16.57 -11.50 -5.01
CA LEU A 86 -15.43 -12.37 -5.28
C LEU A 86 -15.86 -13.51 -6.21
N PRO A 87 -15.13 -13.81 -7.30
CA PRO A 87 -15.53 -14.84 -8.26
C PRO A 87 -15.62 -16.26 -7.68
N ARG A 88 -14.94 -16.51 -6.56
CA ARG A 88 -14.76 -17.83 -5.93
C ARG A 88 -14.74 -17.71 -4.39
N PRO A 89 -15.90 -17.56 -3.73
CA PRO A 89 -15.98 -17.38 -2.27
C PRO A 89 -15.50 -18.60 -1.48
N GLU A 90 -15.49 -19.79 -2.06
CA GLU A 90 -14.92 -21.01 -1.48
C GLU A 90 -13.41 -20.92 -1.29
N LEU A 91 -12.67 -20.33 -2.25
CA LEU A 91 -11.23 -20.11 -2.13
C LEU A 91 -10.89 -19.14 -1.02
N LEU A 92 -11.78 -18.18 -0.74
CA LEU A 92 -11.61 -17.27 0.37
C LEU A 92 -11.59 -18.03 1.69
N ARG A 93 -12.57 -18.92 1.93
CA ARG A 93 -12.66 -19.69 3.19
C ARG A 93 -11.42 -20.54 3.44
N GLU A 94 -10.91 -21.22 2.42
CA GLU A 94 -9.66 -21.98 2.51
C GLU A 94 -8.47 -21.07 2.82
N SER A 95 -8.37 -19.93 2.12
CA SER A 95 -7.29 -18.96 2.32
C SER A 95 -7.34 -18.25 3.68
N MET A 96 -8.49 -18.23 4.37
CA MET A 96 -8.62 -17.67 5.71
C MET A 96 -8.05 -18.60 6.79
N GLN A 97 -8.00 -19.92 6.53
CA GLN A 97 -7.36 -20.89 7.44
C GLN A 97 -5.84 -20.88 7.31
N ARG A 98 -5.33 -20.55 6.12
CA ARG A 98 -3.91 -20.40 5.83
C ARG A 98 -3.69 -19.13 5.00
N PRO A 99 -3.48 -17.98 5.65
CA PRO A 99 -3.36 -16.70 4.98
C PRO A 99 -2.27 -16.69 3.91
N THR A 100 -2.65 -16.19 2.74
CA THR A 100 -1.75 -15.97 1.61
C THR A 100 -1.87 -14.54 1.11
N TRP A 101 -1.11 -14.20 0.07
CA TRP A 101 -1.30 -12.94 -0.65
C TRP A 101 -2.71 -12.80 -1.24
N PHE A 102 -3.40 -13.91 -1.51
CA PHE A 102 -4.80 -13.86 -1.93
C PHE A 102 -5.70 -13.36 -0.79
N THR A 103 -5.55 -13.89 0.42
CA THR A 103 -6.26 -13.43 1.63
C THR A 103 -6.05 -11.93 1.87
N TYR A 104 -4.79 -11.47 1.76
CA TYR A 104 -4.45 -10.05 1.86
C TYR A 104 -5.18 -9.22 0.80
N SER A 105 -5.12 -9.67 -0.46
CA SER A 105 -5.74 -8.96 -1.58
C SER A 105 -7.26 -8.91 -1.47
N ALA A 106 -7.89 -10.01 -1.03
CA ALA A 106 -9.32 -10.09 -0.78
C ALA A 106 -9.74 -9.13 0.34
N MET A 107 -9.01 -9.12 1.46
CA MET A 107 -9.23 -8.17 2.56
C MET A 107 -9.11 -6.72 2.09
N CYS A 108 -8.06 -6.38 1.33
CA CYS A 108 -7.90 -5.02 0.80
C CYS A 108 -9.03 -4.62 -0.15
N TYR A 109 -9.45 -5.54 -1.03
CA TYR A 109 -10.55 -5.31 -1.96
C TYR A 109 -11.86 -5.06 -1.22
N ASP A 110 -12.19 -5.92 -0.26
CA ASP A 110 -13.40 -5.82 0.55
C ASP A 110 -13.45 -4.49 1.35
N VAL A 111 -12.36 -4.10 2.00
CA VAL A 111 -12.26 -2.80 2.69
C VAL A 111 -12.44 -1.64 1.70
N TRP A 112 -11.81 -1.71 0.53
CA TRP A 112 -11.98 -0.70 -0.52
C TRP A 112 -13.43 -0.66 -1.02
N HIS A 113 -14.06 -1.81 -1.27
CA HIS A 113 -15.44 -1.90 -1.74
C HIS A 113 -16.39 -1.23 -0.74
N ARG A 114 -16.25 -1.54 0.55
CA ARG A 114 -17.04 -0.93 1.63
C ARG A 114 -16.82 0.57 1.79
N LEU A 115 -15.59 1.06 1.56
CA LEU A 115 -15.27 2.48 1.66
C LEU A 115 -15.72 3.31 0.45
N PHE A 116 -15.65 2.73 -0.76
CA PHE A 116 -15.79 3.49 -2.00
C PHE A 116 -17.07 3.17 -2.77
N VAL A 117 -17.53 1.91 -2.76
CA VAL A 117 -18.71 1.43 -3.49
C VAL A 117 -19.94 1.46 -2.59
N GLU A 118 -19.97 0.65 -1.54
CA GLU A 118 -21.12 0.59 -0.60
C GLU A 118 -21.20 1.80 0.33
N ARG A 119 -20.04 2.40 0.65
CA ARG A 119 -19.91 3.50 1.62
C ARG A 119 -20.47 3.13 3.00
N SER A 120 -20.34 1.86 3.38
CA SER A 120 -20.84 1.28 4.64
C SER A 120 -19.90 1.52 5.83
N ILE A 121 -18.68 2.00 5.59
CA ILE A 121 -17.71 2.37 6.62
C ILE A 121 -17.39 3.87 6.51
N PRO A 122 -17.43 4.64 7.62
CA PRO A 122 -17.10 6.07 7.61
C PRO A 122 -15.67 6.31 7.13
N ARG A 123 -15.47 7.35 6.32
CA ARG A 123 -14.14 7.87 6.03
C ARG A 123 -13.69 8.71 7.22
N THR A 124 -12.62 8.31 7.88
CA THR A 124 -12.01 9.08 8.98
C THR A 124 -11.38 10.42 8.51
N MET A 125 -11.67 10.90 7.30
CA MET A 125 -11.11 12.14 6.75
C MET A 125 -11.83 13.42 7.19
N ASP A 126 -12.91 13.33 7.97
CA ASP A 126 -13.63 14.53 8.47
C ASP A 126 -13.05 15.14 9.75
N ARG A 127 -11.85 14.73 10.18
CA ARG A 127 -11.15 15.47 11.24
C ARG A 127 -10.33 16.60 10.64
N THR A 128 -10.97 17.73 10.37
CA THR A 128 -10.25 19.01 10.31
C THR A 128 -9.52 19.21 11.65
N PRO A 129 -8.22 19.55 11.68
CA PRO A 129 -7.47 19.78 12.92
C PRO A 129 -8.03 20.89 13.84
N ALA A 130 -9.08 21.61 13.41
CA ALA A 130 -9.67 22.74 14.12
C ALA A 130 -10.46 22.37 15.39
N GLN A 131 -10.83 21.10 15.61
CA GLN A 131 -11.65 20.71 16.77
C GLN A 131 -10.85 20.24 17.99
N LEU A 132 -9.53 20.46 18.02
CA LEU A 132 -8.67 20.16 19.18
C LEU A 132 -8.21 21.42 19.94
N GLN A 133 -8.89 22.56 19.78
CA GLN A 133 -8.68 23.69 20.68
C GLN A 133 -9.37 23.44 22.02
N ILE A 134 -8.56 22.95 22.97
CA ILE A 134 -8.40 23.47 24.33
C ILE A 134 -9.67 24.07 24.94
N SER A 135 -10.47 23.24 25.62
CA SER A 135 -11.26 23.70 26.75
C SER A 135 -10.31 23.97 27.92
N GLY A 136 -9.68 25.15 27.90
CA GLY A 136 -9.00 25.75 29.04
C GLY A 136 -9.86 26.90 29.53
N GLY A 137 -10.65 26.64 30.56
CA GLY A 137 -11.15 27.66 31.48
C GLY A 137 -10.24 27.74 32.68
#